data_AF-A0ABD1DWL3-F1
#
_entry.id   AF-A0ABD1DWL3-F1
#
_cell.length_a   1.000
_cell.length_b   1.000
_cell.length_c   1.000
_cell.angle_alpha   90.00
_cell.angle_beta   90.00
_cell.angle_gamma   90.00
#
_symmetry.space_group_name_H-M   'P 1'
#
loop_
_entity.id
_entity.type
_entity.pdbx_description
1 polymer ?
#
loop_
_entity_poly.entity_id
_entity_poly.type
_entity_poly.pdbx_seq_one_letter_code
_entity_poly.pdbx_strand_id
1 'polypeptide(L)'
;MNQYSTTLMEGGVFIPNAESYAKFAVFSLGKTKRTTGYWSHGIQYCVAQFAPEWARTIIGGTMNKVFRKEYYAQQKATKAK
;
A
#
# COMPACT_ATOMS: atom_id res chain seq x y z
N MET A 1 -6.92 -5.54 -13.82
CA MET A 1 -7.91 -4.53 -13.37
C MET A 1 -7.54 -3.99 -11.97
N ASN A 2 -6.24 -4.00 -11.60
CA ASN A 2 -5.77 -3.90 -10.22
C ASN A 2 -4.65 -2.83 -10.09
N GLN A 3 -4.23 -2.26 -11.22
CA GLN A 3 -3.17 -1.26 -11.31
C GLN A 3 -3.83 0.11 -11.32
N TYR A 4 -3.91 0.74 -10.15
CA TYR A 4 -4.55 2.04 -9.97
C TYR A 4 -3.57 3.16 -9.60
N SER A 5 -2.36 2.81 -9.18
CA SER A 5 -1.27 3.73 -8.88
C SER A 5 0.03 3.09 -9.32
N THR A 6 0.85 3.84 -10.05
CA THR A 6 2.19 3.42 -10.47
C THR A 6 3.13 3.40 -9.28
N THR A 7 3.00 4.38 -8.37
CA THR A 7 3.82 4.50 -7.15
C THR A 7 3.63 3.30 -6.21
N LEU A 8 2.39 2.80 -6.07
CA LEU A 8 2.15 1.59 -5.28
C LEU A 8 2.67 0.32 -5.96
N MET A 9 2.70 0.30 -7.29
CA MET A 9 3.16 -0.87 -8.06
C MET A 9 4.70 -0.95 -8.12
N GLU A 10 5.37 0.20 -8.21
CA GLU A 10 6.84 0.31 -8.16
C GLU A 10 7.37 -0.15 -6.79
N GLY A 11 6.63 0.19 -5.73
CA GLY A 11 7.00 -0.13 -4.36
C GLY A 11 8.12 0.75 -3.81
N GLY A 12 8.55 0.46 -2.59
CA GLY A 12 9.57 1.19 -1.85
C GLY A 12 9.77 0.64 -0.44
N VAL A 13 10.59 1.32 0.37
CA VAL A 13 10.92 0.87 1.73
C VAL A 13 9.68 0.75 2.63
N PHE A 14 8.70 1.62 2.40
CA PHE A 14 7.46 1.71 3.18
C PHE A 14 6.28 0.97 2.53
N ILE A 15 6.36 0.63 1.25
CA ILE A 15 5.26 0.01 0.49
C ILE A 15 5.85 -1.14 -0.31
N PRO A 16 5.63 -2.40 0.05
CA PRO A 16 6.21 -3.50 -0.70
C PRO A 16 5.63 -3.55 -2.11
N ASN A 17 6.49 -3.80 -3.11
CA ASN A 17 6.00 -4.12 -4.45
C ASN A 17 5.23 -5.47 -4.41
N ALA A 18 4.47 -5.79 -5.46
CA ALA A 18 3.66 -7.00 -5.53
C ALA A 18 4.46 -8.33 -5.40
N GLU A 19 5.61 -8.45 -6.06
CA GLU A 19 6.52 -9.60 -5.99
C GLU A 19 7.09 -9.75 -4.58
N SER A 20 7.55 -8.63 -4.02
CA SER A 20 8.05 -8.49 -2.67
C SER A 20 7.00 -8.96 -1.66
N TYR A 21 5.77 -8.47 -1.77
CA TYR A 21 4.65 -8.94 -0.94
C TYR A 21 4.41 -10.44 -1.07
N ALA A 22 4.36 -10.97 -2.30
CA ALA A 22 4.12 -12.38 -2.55
C ALA A 22 5.19 -13.30 -1.93
N LYS A 23 6.47 -12.94 -2.05
CA LYS A 23 7.59 -13.70 -1.45
C LYS A 23 7.44 -13.82 0.07
N PHE A 24 7.16 -12.72 0.76
CA PHE A 24 6.99 -12.73 2.21
C PHE A 24 5.71 -13.44 2.67
N ALA A 25 4.62 -13.34 1.89
CA ALA A 25 3.38 -14.07 2.16
C ALA A 25 3.59 -15.59 2.08
N VAL A 26 4.24 -16.08 1.02
CA VAL A 26 4.57 -17.51 0.87
C VAL A 26 5.54 -17.98 1.95
N PHE A 27 6.55 -17.16 2.29
CA PHE A 27 7.50 -17.50 3.36
C PHE A 27 6.82 -17.65 4.72
N SER A 28 5.82 -16.81 5.01
CA SER A 28 5.14 -16.78 6.31
C SER A 28 4.03 -17.81 6.44
N LEU A 29 3.57 -18.38 5.32
CA LEU A 29 2.50 -19.38 5.28
C LEU A 29 2.89 -20.61 6.11
N GLY A 30 2.04 -20.97 7.06
CA GLY A 30 2.28 -22.10 7.98
C GLY A 30 3.27 -21.82 9.12
N LYS A 31 4.03 -20.71 9.09
CA LYS A 31 4.93 -20.31 10.18
C LYS A 31 4.25 -19.44 11.24
N THR A 32 3.34 -18.57 10.81
CA THR A 32 2.61 -17.67 11.71
C THR A 32 1.17 -17.48 11.28
N LYS A 33 0.27 -17.35 12.27
CA LYS A 33 -1.16 -17.10 12.02
C LYS A 33 -1.42 -15.66 11.55
N ARG A 34 -0.59 -14.70 11.96
CA ARG A 34 -0.71 -13.29 11.59
C ARG A 34 0.64 -12.59 11.63
N THR A 35 1.00 -11.94 10.53
CA THR A 35 2.19 -11.08 10.45
C THR A 35 1.94 -9.97 9.43
N THR A 36 2.56 -8.81 9.65
CA THR A 36 2.62 -7.74 8.66
C THR A 36 3.61 -8.06 7.53
N GLY A 37 4.40 -9.14 7.65
CA GLY A 37 5.28 -9.67 6.63
C GLY A 37 6.56 -8.85 6.39
N TYR A 38 6.53 -7.54 6.65
CA TYR A 38 7.63 -6.59 6.48
C TYR A 38 7.95 -5.85 7.78
N TRP A 39 9.24 -5.67 8.06
CA TRP A 39 9.72 -4.97 9.26
C TRP A 39 9.30 -3.49 9.28
N SER A 40 9.40 -2.79 8.15
CA SER A 40 8.98 -1.39 8.00
C SER A 40 7.46 -1.24 8.20
N HIS A 41 6.70 -2.23 7.74
CA HIS A 41 5.25 -2.28 7.94
C HIS A 41 4.88 -2.47 9.42
N GLY A 42 5.74 -3.14 10.20
CA GLY A 42 5.60 -3.23 11.67
C GLY A 42 5.71 -1.87 12.35
N ILE A 43 6.63 -1.01 11.91
CA ILE A 43 6.77 0.37 12.42
C ILE A 43 5.53 1.18 12.06
N GLN A 44 5.06 1.11 10.81
CA GLN A 44 3.83 1.78 10.40
C GLN A 44 2.62 1.34 11.20
N TYR A 45 2.48 0.03 11.43
CA TYR A 45 1.38 -0.52 12.23
C TYR A 45 1.44 -0.02 13.68
N CYS A 46 2.64 0.07 14.25
CA CYS A 46 2.85 0.62 15.59
C CYS A 46 2.41 2.09 15.66
N VAL A 47 2.90 2.94 14.75
CA VAL A 47 2.52 4.36 14.66
C VAL A 47 1.02 4.51 14.42
N ALA A 48 0.47 3.72 13.49
CA ALA A 48 -0.95 3.71 13.20
C ALA A 48 -1.73 3.40 14.47
N GLN A 49 -1.30 2.42 15.28
CA GLN A 49 -2.05 2.03 16.46
C GLN A 49 -2.01 3.06 17.60
N PHE A 50 -0.98 3.89 17.66
CA PHE A 50 -0.93 5.04 18.58
C PHE A 50 -1.70 6.27 18.07
N ALA A 51 -1.87 6.41 16.76
CA ALA A 51 -2.56 7.56 16.19
C ALA A 51 -4.06 7.53 16.55
N PRO A 52 -4.68 8.66 16.92
CA PRO A 52 -6.13 8.72 17.16
C PRO A 52 -6.94 8.57 15.86
N GLU A 53 -8.19 8.12 15.96
CA GLU A 53 -9.01 7.76 14.79
C GLU A 53 -9.20 8.90 13.79
N TRP A 54 -9.44 10.13 14.27
CA TRP A 54 -9.60 11.29 13.39
C TRP A 54 -8.37 11.52 12.52
N ALA A 55 -7.16 11.32 13.06
CA ALA A 55 -5.91 11.50 12.33
C ALA A 55 -5.78 10.42 11.25
N ARG A 56 -6.09 9.16 11.58
CA ARG A 56 -6.12 8.04 10.63
C ARG A 56 -7.10 8.31 9.48
N THR A 57 -8.29 8.83 9.80
CA THR A 57 -9.33 9.14 8.79
C THR A 57 -8.91 10.27 7.86
N ILE A 58 -8.30 11.34 8.37
CA ILE A 58 -7.79 12.44 7.53
C ILE A 58 -6.69 11.93 6.60
N ILE A 59 -5.72 11.20 7.13
CA ILE A 59 -4.58 10.67 6.35
C ILE A 59 -5.08 9.68 5.27
N GLY A 60 -5.95 8.74 5.63
CA GLY A 60 -6.54 7.82 4.66
C GLY A 60 -7.35 8.55 3.58
N GLY A 61 -8.08 9.59 3.96
CA GLY A 61 -8.85 10.42 3.04
C GLY A 61 -7.97 11.20 2.06
N THR A 62 -6.85 11.76 2.50
CA THR A 62 -5.90 12.46 1.61
C THR A 62 -5.19 11.49 0.68
N MET A 63 -4.73 10.34 1.17
CA MET A 63 -4.11 9.28 0.36
C MET A 63 -5.06 8.79 -0.75
N ASN A 64 -6.32 8.50 -0.42
CA ASN A 64 -7.31 8.06 -1.40
C ASN A 64 -7.57 9.11 -2.50
N LYS A 65 -7.56 10.41 -2.16
CA LYS A 65 -7.68 11.48 -3.16
C LYS A 65 -6.49 11.51 -4.11
N VAL A 66 -5.28 11.27 -3.60
CA VAL A 66 -4.06 11.21 -4.44
C VAL A 66 -4.12 9.99 -5.37
N PHE A 67 -4.38 8.80 -4.84
CA PHE A 67 -4.47 7.58 -5.65
C PHE A 67 -5.56 7.68 -6.72
N ARG A 68 -6.70 8.32 -6.39
CA ARG A 68 -7.77 8.55 -7.36
C ARG A 68 -7.34 9.49 -8.49
N LYS A 69 -6.55 10.53 -8.20
CA LYS A 69 -6.01 11.43 -9.23
C LYS A 69 -5.03 10.70 -10.15
N GLU A 70 -4.12 9.90 -9.58
CA GLU A 70 -3.18 9.08 -10.34
C GLU A 70 -3.90 8.10 -11.27
N TYR A 71 -4.92 7.42 -10.76
CA TYR A 71 -5.74 6.49 -11.55
C TYR A 71 -6.37 7.16 -12.77
N TYR A 72 -6.97 8.35 -12.60
CA TYR A 72 -7.56 9.09 -13.73
C TYR A 72 -6.51 9.60 -14.72
N ALA A 73 -5.32 10.00 -14.24
CA ALA A 73 -4.23 10.39 -15.12
C ALA A 73 -3.76 9.20 -15.98
N GLN A 74 -3.63 8.01 -15.39
CA GLN A 74 -3.30 6.78 -16.11
C GLN A 74 -4.34 6.43 -17.15
N GLN A 75 -5.64 6.47 -16.81
CA GLN A 75 -6.71 6.20 -17.78
C GLN A 75 -6.66 7.15 -18.98
N LYS A 76 -6.41 8.45 -18.75
CA LYS A 76 -6.27 9.43 -19.84
C LYS A 76 -5.07 9.09 -20.74
N ALA A 77 -3.93 8.75 -20.15
CA ALA A 77 -2.74 8.35 -20.90
C ALA A 77 -2.95 7.06 -21.71
N THR A 78 -3.65 6.06 -21.15
CA THR A 78 -4.00 4.83 -21.86
C THR A 78 -4.96 5.07 -23.02
N LYS A 79 -5.92 5.99 -22.89
CA LYS A 79 -6.88 6.33 -23.96
C LYS A 79 -6.30 7.20 -25.07
N ALA A 80 -5.22 7.94 -24.78
CA ALA A 80 -4.54 8.80 -25.75
C ALA A 80 -3.51 8.05 -26.61
N LYS A 81 -3.25 6.78 -26.30
CA LYS A 81 -2.35 5.87 -27.00
C LYS A 81 -3.15 4.89 -27.86
#